data_AF-A0A2R4JKQ1-F1
#
_entry.id   AF-A0A2R4JKQ1-F1
#
_cell.length_a   1.000
_cell.length_b   1.000
_cell.length_c   1.000
_cell.angle_alpha   90.00
_cell.angle_beta   90.00
_cell.angle_gamma   90.00
#
_symmetry.space_group_name_H-M   'P 1'
#
loop_
_entity.id
_entity.type
_entity.pdbx_description
1 polymer ?
#
loop_
_entity_poly.entity_id
_entity_poly.type
_entity_poly.pdbx_seq_one_letter_code
_entity_poly.pdbx_strand_id
1 'polypeptide(L)'
;MDTLSVTLVSALTSGTISAGLVLLTGRQQRGDNRRTQRELHNTSYLNPLRWHTAEVHHRLSLYATAADRHGSYRPAQVLGEPREIDDRSEAWFAGEGVPLVSSVWMTACLFAQMTRTRHDIPFLRLPGKDDTRLAALILKVHVAFAACDVYYATQSSIGTDVILEPEGRLRSYREFCDLLRQPDRRVWVDPLIWFHLAVANGERRPDLRRVLDAVQELSGFLDESLAGGASLRARWDAER
;
A
#
# COMPACT_ATOMS: atom_id res chain seq x y z
N MET A 1 49.26 3.22 54.48
CA MET A 1 48.37 3.20 53.30
C MET A 1 47.30 4.23 53.56
N ASP A 2 47.36 5.34 52.83
CA ASP A 2 46.59 6.54 53.16
C ASP A 2 45.13 6.41 52.75
N THR A 3 44.23 6.69 53.69
CA THR A 3 42.78 6.78 53.49
C THR A 3 42.40 7.75 52.36
N LEU A 4 43.20 8.79 52.15
CA LEU A 4 43.06 9.74 51.05
C LEU A 4 43.28 9.11 49.67
N SER A 5 44.22 8.16 49.51
CA SER A 5 44.44 7.48 48.23
C SER A 5 43.28 6.54 47.88
N VAL A 6 42.72 5.86 48.87
CA VAL A 6 41.58 4.94 48.69
C VAL A 6 40.31 5.70 48.30
N THR A 7 40.09 6.89 48.87
CA THR A 7 38.90 7.71 48.58
C THR A 7 38.99 8.38 47.21
N LEU A 8 40.21 8.77 46.80
CA LEU A 8 40.44 9.35 45.47
C LEU A 8 40.27 8.29 44.37
N VAL A 9 40.78 7.08 44.58
CA VAL A 9 40.66 5.95 43.64
C VAL A 9 39.22 5.47 43.53
N SER A 10 38.46 5.43 44.64
CA SER A 10 37.04 5.05 44.61
C SER A 10 36.15 6.10 43.92
N ALA A 11 36.46 7.39 44.09
CA ALA A 11 35.75 8.47 43.40
C ALA A 11 36.01 8.49 41.88
N LEU A 12 37.27 8.25 41.47
CA LEU A 12 37.66 8.14 40.05
C LEU A 12 37.07 6.92 39.35
N THR A 13 37.03 5.76 40.03
CA THR A 13 36.42 4.54 39.49
C THR A 13 34.89 4.65 39.44
N SER A 14 34.24 5.27 40.43
CA SER A 14 32.79 5.49 40.41
C SER A 14 32.35 6.50 39.34
N GLY A 15 33.13 7.56 39.12
CA GLY A 15 32.87 8.55 38.06
C GLY A 15 32.99 7.98 36.64
N THR A 16 33.99 7.12 36.40
CA THR A 16 34.20 6.47 35.09
C THR A 16 33.16 5.38 34.80
N ILE A 17 32.77 4.59 35.81
CA ILE A 17 31.69 3.60 35.66
C ILE A 17 30.36 4.30 35.37
N SER A 18 30.05 5.39 36.07
CA SER A 18 28.80 6.15 35.87
C SER A 18 28.73 6.80 34.47
N ALA A 19 29.83 7.41 34.01
CA ALA A 19 29.90 7.98 32.66
C ALA A 19 29.80 6.90 31.57
N GLY A 20 30.43 5.74 31.78
CA GLY A 20 30.32 4.58 30.89
C GLY A 20 28.89 4.04 30.82
N LEU A 21 28.21 3.93 31.96
CA LEU A 21 26.83 3.47 32.05
C LEU A 21 25.87 4.44 31.36
N VAL A 22 26.03 5.76 31.52
CA VAL A 22 25.21 6.78 30.84
C VAL A 22 25.42 6.78 29.33
N LEU A 23 26.65 6.57 28.86
CA LEU A 23 26.93 6.45 27.41
C LEU A 23 26.36 5.16 26.81
N LEU A 24 26.43 4.04 27.55
CA LEU A 24 25.87 2.76 27.13
C LEU A 24 24.34 2.80 27.13
N THR A 25 23.72 3.26 28.22
CA THR A 25 22.26 3.41 28.31
C THR A 25 21.75 4.43 27.31
N GLY A 26 22.43 5.57 27.11
CA GLY A 26 22.06 6.54 26.09
C GLY A 26 22.19 6.01 24.65
N ARG A 27 23.18 5.15 24.38
CA ARG A 27 23.29 4.43 23.10
C ARG A 27 22.20 3.38 22.92
N GLN A 28 21.89 2.64 23.98
CA GLN A 28 20.85 1.62 24.00
C GLN A 28 19.45 2.22 23.83
N GLN A 29 19.11 3.26 24.60
CA GLN A 29 17.86 4.03 24.44
C GLN A 29 17.72 4.66 23.05
N ARG A 30 18.80 5.19 22.47
CA ARG A 30 18.77 5.70 21.09
C ARG A 30 18.57 4.58 20.06
N GLY A 31 19.14 3.40 20.31
CA GLY A 31 18.92 2.21 19.51
C GLY A 31 17.46 1.73 19.57
N ASP A 32 16.92 1.61 20.78
CA ASP A 32 15.55 1.18 21.03
C ASP A 32 14.54 2.17 20.46
N ASN A 33 14.73 3.48 20.67
CA ASN A 33 13.85 4.50 20.08
C ASN A 33 13.85 4.46 18.54
N ARG A 34 15.03 4.27 17.92
CA ARG A 34 15.13 4.11 16.46
C ARG A 34 14.45 2.84 15.97
N ARG A 35 14.56 1.75 16.73
CA ARG A 35 13.89 0.49 16.41
C ARG A 35 12.38 0.62 16.50
N THR A 36 11.85 1.18 17.60
CA THR A 36 10.42 1.42 17.80
C THR A 36 9.87 2.35 16.71
N GLN A 37 10.59 3.42 16.38
CA GLN A 37 10.18 4.33 15.30
C GLN A 37 10.14 3.61 13.94
N ARG A 38 11.13 2.77 13.65
CA ARG A 38 11.17 1.97 12.42
C ARG A 38 10.05 0.92 12.38
N GLU A 39 9.79 0.23 13.47
CA GLU A 39 8.69 -0.74 13.58
C GLU A 39 7.32 -0.07 13.38
N LEU A 40 7.15 1.14 13.93
CA LEU A 40 5.94 1.94 13.77
C LEU A 40 5.78 2.41 12.32
N HIS A 41 6.83 2.90 11.67
CA HIS A 41 6.80 3.25 10.25
C HIS A 41 6.49 2.05 9.35
N ASN A 42 7.12 0.90 9.62
CA ASN A 42 6.87 -0.33 8.86
C ASN A 42 5.40 -0.75 8.98
N THR A 43 4.85 -0.71 10.20
CA THR A 43 3.48 -1.13 10.47
C THR A 43 2.45 -0.16 9.92
N SER A 44 2.71 1.14 9.98
CA SER A 44 1.75 2.18 9.57
C SER A 44 1.73 2.47 8.07
N TYR A 45 2.81 2.17 7.34
CA TYR A 45 2.95 2.57 5.93
C TYR A 45 3.35 1.41 5.02
N LEU A 46 4.49 0.78 5.29
CA LEU A 46 5.08 -0.18 4.35
C LEU A 46 4.31 -1.51 4.33
N ASN A 47 3.85 -2.01 5.47
CA ASN A 47 3.04 -3.22 5.55
C ASN A 47 1.68 -3.06 4.86
N PRO A 48 0.91 -1.99 5.11
CA PRO A 48 -0.31 -1.70 4.34
C PRO A 48 -0.05 -1.58 2.84
N LEU A 49 0.97 -0.81 2.45
CA LEU A 49 1.32 -0.65 1.03
C LEU A 49 1.67 -2.00 0.39
N ARG A 50 2.46 -2.83 1.07
CA ARG A 50 2.84 -4.17 0.63
C ARG A 50 1.63 -5.07 0.43
N TRP A 51 0.70 -5.06 1.39
CA TRP A 51 -0.51 -5.87 1.30
C TRP A 51 -1.38 -5.47 0.10
N HIS A 52 -1.66 -4.18 -0.07
CA HIS A 52 -2.46 -3.70 -1.18
C HIS A 52 -1.77 -3.90 -2.54
N THR A 53 -0.46 -3.77 -2.60
CA THR A 53 0.33 -4.06 -3.81
C THR A 53 0.15 -5.52 -4.23
N ALA A 54 0.22 -6.45 -3.27
CA ALA A 54 0.03 -7.87 -3.55
C ALA A 54 -1.40 -8.22 -3.96
N GLU A 55 -2.40 -7.64 -3.29
CA GLU A 55 -3.82 -7.85 -3.60
C GLU A 55 -4.18 -7.34 -5.00
N VAL A 56 -3.75 -6.12 -5.34
CA VAL A 56 -4.00 -5.53 -6.67
C VAL A 56 -3.30 -6.32 -7.75
N HIS A 57 -2.02 -6.70 -7.54
CA HIS A 57 -1.30 -7.53 -8.50
C HIS A 57 -2.03 -8.85 -8.77
N HIS A 58 -2.48 -9.53 -7.72
CA HIS A 58 -3.18 -10.80 -7.83
C HIS A 58 -4.46 -10.66 -8.67
N ARG A 59 -5.32 -9.69 -8.35
CA ARG A 59 -6.59 -9.46 -9.07
C ARG A 59 -6.38 -9.11 -10.54
N LEU A 60 -5.45 -8.20 -10.83
CA LEU A 60 -5.12 -7.84 -12.21
C LEU A 60 -4.51 -9.01 -12.97
N SER A 61 -3.76 -9.89 -12.29
CA SER A 61 -3.22 -11.10 -12.90
C SER A 61 -4.30 -12.13 -13.22
N LEU A 62 -5.36 -12.23 -12.40
CA LEU A 62 -6.54 -13.04 -12.72
C LEU A 62 -7.21 -12.54 -14.00
N TYR A 63 -7.35 -11.22 -14.15
CA TYR A 63 -7.92 -10.62 -15.35
C TYR A 63 -7.06 -10.91 -16.57
N ALA A 64 -5.75 -10.68 -16.47
CA ALA A 64 -4.80 -10.95 -17.55
C ALA A 64 -4.83 -12.43 -17.97
N THR A 65 -4.75 -13.34 -17.00
CA THR A 65 -4.71 -14.79 -17.25
C THR A 65 -6.02 -15.28 -17.88
N ALA A 66 -7.16 -14.84 -17.38
CA ALA A 66 -8.46 -15.24 -17.92
C ALA A 66 -8.68 -14.66 -19.31
N ALA A 67 -8.32 -13.40 -19.53
CA ALA A 67 -8.42 -12.81 -20.84
C ALA A 67 -7.47 -13.49 -21.85
N ASP A 68 -6.28 -13.97 -21.43
CA ASP A 68 -5.36 -14.72 -22.31
C ASP A 68 -5.94 -16.08 -22.71
N ARG A 69 -6.68 -16.73 -21.80
CA ARG A 69 -7.23 -18.07 -22.02
C ARG A 69 -8.62 -18.06 -22.68
N HIS A 70 -9.42 -17.05 -22.39
CA HIS A 70 -10.87 -17.03 -22.66
C HIS A 70 -11.33 -15.74 -23.34
N GLY A 71 -10.42 -14.82 -23.65
CA GLY A 71 -10.74 -13.50 -24.20
C GLY A 71 -11.20 -12.48 -23.16
N SER A 72 -11.81 -12.92 -22.05
CA SER A 72 -12.27 -12.05 -20.97
C SER A 72 -12.27 -12.71 -19.59
N TYR A 73 -12.38 -11.89 -18.54
CA TYR A 73 -12.67 -12.31 -17.18
C TYR A 73 -14.14 -12.04 -16.83
N ARG A 74 -15.00 -13.00 -17.19
CA ARG A 74 -16.47 -12.91 -17.03
C ARG A 74 -16.95 -12.45 -15.64
N PRO A 75 -16.36 -12.89 -14.51
CA PRO A 75 -16.86 -12.48 -13.20
C PRO A 75 -16.83 -10.97 -12.94
N ALA A 76 -15.98 -10.20 -13.64
CA ALA A 76 -15.95 -8.73 -13.52
C ALA A 76 -16.71 -8.00 -14.65
N GLN A 77 -17.24 -8.71 -15.64
CA GLN A 77 -18.02 -8.16 -16.77
C GLN A 77 -19.51 -8.02 -16.38
N VAL A 78 -19.77 -7.35 -15.26
CA VAL A 78 -21.10 -7.26 -14.63
C VAL A 78 -21.80 -5.92 -14.87
N LEU A 79 -21.11 -5.00 -15.55
CA LEU A 79 -21.59 -3.70 -16.00
C LEU A 79 -21.07 -3.44 -17.42
N GLY A 80 -21.85 -2.75 -18.24
CA GLY A 80 -21.35 -2.17 -19.50
C GLY A 80 -20.60 -0.85 -19.28
N GLU A 81 -20.99 -0.10 -18.26
CA GLU A 81 -20.42 1.21 -17.92
C GLU A 81 -20.65 1.59 -16.44
N PRO A 82 -19.86 2.53 -15.87
CA PRO A 82 -19.95 2.88 -14.45
C PRO A 82 -21.32 3.40 -14.00
N ARG A 83 -22.06 4.12 -14.84
CA ARG A 83 -23.37 4.69 -14.47
C ARG A 83 -24.43 3.63 -14.15
N GLU A 84 -24.27 2.41 -14.66
CA GLU A 84 -25.18 1.31 -14.35
C GLU A 84 -25.15 0.91 -12.86
N ILE A 85 -24.17 1.40 -12.08
CA ILE A 85 -24.14 1.21 -10.62
C ILE A 85 -25.34 1.85 -9.93
N ASP A 86 -25.88 2.95 -10.47
CA ASP A 86 -26.98 3.70 -9.88
C ASP A 86 -28.24 2.84 -9.72
N ASP A 87 -28.42 1.86 -10.60
CA ASP A 87 -29.57 0.95 -10.61
C ASP A 87 -29.33 -0.34 -9.80
N ARG A 88 -28.17 -0.48 -9.14
CA ARG A 88 -27.81 -1.73 -8.43
C ARG A 88 -28.23 -1.71 -6.95
N SER A 89 -28.72 -2.87 -6.50
CA SER A 89 -29.13 -3.12 -5.12
C SER A 89 -27.95 -3.49 -4.21
N GLU A 90 -28.13 -3.45 -2.89
CA GLU A 90 -27.11 -3.95 -1.93
C GLU A 90 -26.79 -5.42 -2.15
N ALA A 91 -27.81 -6.21 -2.49
CA ALA A 91 -27.64 -7.64 -2.80
C ALA A 91 -26.74 -7.85 -4.02
N TRP A 92 -26.77 -6.96 -5.01
CA TRP A 92 -25.85 -7.00 -6.14
C TRP A 92 -24.40 -6.76 -5.69
N PHE A 93 -24.15 -5.74 -4.85
CA PHE A 93 -22.81 -5.46 -4.31
C PHE A 93 -22.25 -6.60 -3.45
N ALA A 94 -23.11 -7.36 -2.78
CA ALA A 94 -22.74 -8.52 -1.97
C ALA A 94 -22.69 -9.85 -2.76
N GLY A 95 -23.12 -9.84 -4.02
CA GLY A 95 -23.19 -11.01 -4.89
C GLY A 95 -22.42 -10.78 -6.19
N GLU A 96 -23.16 -10.63 -7.29
CA GLU A 96 -22.61 -10.54 -8.64
C GLU A 96 -21.60 -9.39 -8.81
N GLY A 97 -21.79 -8.26 -8.15
CA GLY A 97 -20.92 -7.10 -8.25
C GLY A 97 -19.55 -7.26 -7.57
N VAL A 98 -19.40 -8.25 -6.68
CA VAL A 98 -18.21 -8.39 -5.82
C VAL A 98 -16.90 -8.44 -6.61
N PRO A 99 -16.73 -9.25 -7.68
CA PRO A 99 -15.44 -9.39 -8.34
C PRO A 99 -14.94 -8.09 -8.99
N LEU A 100 -15.85 -7.26 -9.52
CA LEU A 100 -15.53 -5.95 -10.07
C LEU A 100 -15.30 -4.93 -8.95
N VAL A 101 -16.29 -4.73 -8.08
CA VAL A 101 -16.29 -3.64 -7.10
C VAL A 101 -15.19 -3.83 -6.06
N SER A 102 -14.90 -5.06 -5.62
CA SER A 102 -13.80 -5.31 -4.70
C SER A 102 -12.43 -5.08 -5.35
N SER A 103 -12.28 -5.28 -6.66
CA SER A 103 -11.04 -4.99 -7.38
C SER A 103 -10.81 -3.49 -7.56
N VAL A 104 -11.89 -2.75 -7.84
CA VAL A 104 -11.90 -1.28 -7.83
C VAL A 104 -11.52 -0.77 -6.43
N TRP A 105 -12.17 -1.27 -5.38
CA TRP A 105 -11.91 -0.90 -3.99
C TRP A 105 -10.46 -1.16 -3.58
N MET A 106 -9.90 -2.34 -3.86
CA MET A 106 -8.51 -2.64 -3.51
C MET A 106 -7.51 -1.74 -4.24
N THR A 107 -7.81 -1.36 -5.48
CA THR A 107 -6.98 -0.43 -6.24
C THR A 107 -7.08 0.99 -5.69
N ALA A 108 -8.28 1.44 -5.30
CA ALA A 108 -8.47 2.71 -4.62
C ALA A 108 -7.70 2.75 -3.28
N CYS A 109 -7.72 1.66 -2.51
CA CYS A 109 -6.94 1.55 -1.29
C CYS A 109 -5.42 1.53 -1.54
N LEU A 110 -4.95 0.95 -2.65
CA LEU A 110 -3.54 1.09 -3.06
C LEU A 110 -3.19 2.56 -3.32
N PHE A 111 -4.04 3.31 -4.01
CA PHE A 111 -3.83 4.75 -4.21
C PHE A 111 -3.76 5.52 -2.89
N ALA A 112 -4.62 5.18 -1.93
CA ALA A 112 -4.59 5.75 -0.58
C ALA A 112 -3.25 5.46 0.12
N GLN A 113 -2.78 4.21 0.11
CA GLN A 113 -1.51 3.86 0.75
C GLN A 113 -0.30 4.48 0.07
N MET A 114 -0.29 4.58 -1.26
CA MET A 114 0.75 5.30 -1.99
C MET A 114 0.75 6.78 -1.63
N THR A 115 -0.44 7.39 -1.52
CA THR A 115 -0.59 8.80 -1.13
C THR A 115 -0.10 9.04 0.30
N ARG A 116 -0.50 8.21 1.26
CA ARG A 116 -0.02 8.29 2.65
C ARG A 116 1.48 8.11 2.75
N THR A 117 1.99 7.06 2.11
CA THR A 117 3.43 6.77 2.08
C THR A 117 4.18 7.96 1.53
N ARG A 118 3.74 8.53 0.39
CA ARG A 118 4.37 9.70 -0.25
C ARG A 118 4.39 10.94 0.63
N HIS A 119 3.29 11.27 1.30
CA HIS A 119 3.25 12.42 2.21
C HIS A 119 4.26 12.27 3.35
N ASP A 120 4.46 11.05 3.83
CA ASP A 120 5.33 10.76 4.96
C ASP A 120 6.75 10.27 4.56
N ILE A 121 7.09 10.22 3.27
CA ILE A 121 8.45 9.88 2.78
C ILE A 121 9.55 10.66 3.50
N PRO A 122 9.43 11.99 3.76
CA PRO A 122 10.47 12.72 4.48
C PRO A 122 10.76 12.18 5.89
N PHE A 123 9.84 11.40 6.46
CA PHE A 123 9.93 10.83 7.80
C PHE A 123 10.23 9.31 7.77
N LEU A 124 9.92 8.63 6.67
CA LEU A 124 10.39 7.27 6.42
C LEU A 124 11.90 7.31 6.20
N ARG A 125 12.68 6.75 7.13
CA ARG A 125 14.13 6.57 6.97
C ARG A 125 14.42 5.12 6.66
N LEU A 126 14.44 4.76 5.38
CA LEU A 126 14.92 3.46 4.94
C LEU A 126 16.46 3.43 4.89
N PRO A 127 17.09 2.26 5.02
CA PRO A 127 18.55 2.15 4.88
C PRO A 127 19.02 2.63 3.49
N GLY A 128 20.09 3.44 3.42
CA GLY A 128 20.71 3.81 2.14
C GLY A 128 19.89 4.77 1.27
N LYS A 129 19.81 4.50 -0.05
CA LYS A 129 19.04 5.30 -1.05
C LYS A 129 17.61 4.76 -1.24
N ASP A 130 17.15 3.91 -0.35
CA ASP A 130 15.90 3.17 -0.49
C ASP A 130 14.67 4.07 -0.44
N ASP A 131 14.70 5.20 0.28
CA ASP A 131 13.60 6.18 0.27
C ASP A 131 13.39 6.81 -1.12
N THR A 132 14.49 7.12 -1.83
CA THR A 132 14.42 7.62 -3.21
C THR A 132 13.93 6.52 -4.18
N ARG A 133 14.34 5.27 -3.95
CA ARG A 133 13.88 4.11 -4.74
C ARG A 133 12.39 3.85 -4.52
N LEU A 134 11.90 3.90 -3.28
CA LEU A 134 10.48 3.77 -2.94
C LEU A 134 9.66 4.86 -3.64
N ALA A 135 10.09 6.12 -3.57
CA ALA A 135 9.44 7.23 -4.25
C ALA A 135 9.34 7.00 -5.77
N ALA A 136 10.43 6.55 -6.39
CA ALA A 136 10.47 6.26 -7.83
C ALA A 136 9.56 5.08 -8.21
N LEU A 137 9.49 4.03 -7.39
CA LEU A 137 8.62 2.88 -7.62
C LEU A 137 7.14 3.22 -7.46
N ILE A 138 6.77 4.02 -6.44
CA ILE A 138 5.41 4.56 -6.29
C ILE A 138 5.04 5.41 -7.51
N LEU A 139 5.95 6.29 -7.96
CA LEU A 139 5.74 7.08 -9.16
C LEU A 139 5.56 6.21 -10.41
N LYS A 140 6.33 5.12 -10.53
CA LYS A 140 6.20 4.17 -11.64
C LYS A 140 4.82 3.52 -11.67
N VAL A 141 4.26 3.14 -10.52
CA VAL A 141 2.88 2.63 -10.42
C VAL A 141 1.88 3.69 -10.86
N HIS A 142 2.01 4.93 -10.37
CA HIS A 142 1.15 6.04 -10.80
C HIS A 142 1.18 6.27 -12.32
N VAL A 143 2.36 6.27 -12.93
CA VAL A 143 2.54 6.44 -14.38
C VAL A 143 1.90 5.30 -15.16
N ALA A 144 2.04 4.05 -14.69
CA ALA A 144 1.43 2.91 -15.34
C ALA A 144 -0.11 2.99 -15.35
N PHE A 145 -0.73 3.41 -14.25
CA PHE A 145 -2.18 3.65 -14.20
C PHE A 145 -2.60 4.87 -15.03
N ALA A 146 -1.78 5.90 -15.13
CA ALA A 146 -2.06 7.05 -15.98
C ALA A 146 -2.08 6.70 -17.48
N ALA A 147 -1.27 5.73 -17.91
CA ALA A 147 -1.35 5.16 -19.26
C ALA A 147 -2.67 4.43 -19.53
N CYS A 148 -3.44 4.11 -18.48
CA CYS A 148 -4.76 3.52 -18.54
C CYS A 148 -5.90 4.53 -18.32
N ASP A 149 -5.66 5.83 -18.56
CA ASP A 149 -6.60 6.94 -18.32
C ASP A 149 -7.02 7.15 -16.86
N VAL A 150 -6.37 6.48 -15.90
CA VAL A 150 -6.54 6.77 -14.47
C VAL A 150 -5.46 7.77 -14.08
N TYR A 151 -5.68 9.05 -14.36
CA TYR A 151 -4.66 10.10 -14.19
C TYR A 151 -4.23 10.35 -12.74
N TYR A 152 -3.01 10.84 -12.52
CA TYR A 152 -2.45 11.06 -11.18
C TYR A 152 -3.37 11.87 -10.24
N ALA A 153 -4.02 12.92 -10.76
CA ALA A 153 -4.95 13.74 -9.98
C ALA A 153 -6.16 12.93 -9.49
N THR A 154 -6.76 12.11 -10.36
CA THR A 154 -7.90 11.26 -9.98
C THR A 154 -7.46 10.11 -9.08
N GLN A 155 -6.28 9.52 -9.29
CA GLN A 155 -5.71 8.53 -8.36
C GLN A 155 -5.60 9.09 -6.94
N SER A 156 -5.08 10.32 -6.79
CA SER A 156 -4.97 10.98 -5.48
C SER A 156 -6.34 11.25 -4.88
N SER A 157 -7.29 11.79 -5.64
CA SER A 157 -8.65 12.06 -5.16
C SER A 157 -9.37 10.78 -4.71
N ILE A 158 -9.30 9.71 -5.52
CA ILE A 158 -9.83 8.39 -5.17
C ILE A 158 -9.20 7.88 -3.87
N GLY A 159 -7.87 7.99 -3.76
CA GLY A 159 -7.12 7.59 -2.56
C GLY A 159 -7.54 8.35 -1.31
N THR A 160 -7.76 9.67 -1.42
CA THR A 160 -8.29 10.49 -0.32
C THR A 160 -9.73 10.11 0.03
N ASP A 161 -10.57 9.87 -0.96
CA ASP A 161 -11.99 9.54 -0.74
C ASP A 161 -12.20 8.23 0.03
N VAL A 162 -11.27 7.27 -0.10
CA VAL A 162 -11.30 6.01 0.65
C VAL A 162 -10.64 6.09 2.03
N ILE A 163 -10.01 7.21 2.40
CA ILE A 163 -9.55 7.46 3.76
C ILE A 163 -10.69 8.14 4.53
N LEU A 164 -11.00 7.62 5.71
CA LEU A 164 -11.93 8.24 6.65
C LEU A 164 -11.15 9.04 7.68
N GLU A 165 -11.40 10.34 7.67
CA GLU A 165 -10.88 11.29 8.65
C GLU A 165 -11.92 11.52 9.77
N PRO A 166 -11.49 11.69 11.03
CA PRO A 166 -10.10 11.85 11.50
C PRO A 166 -9.39 10.52 11.86
N GLU A 167 -10.03 9.37 11.69
CA GLU A 167 -9.49 8.08 12.17
C GLU A 167 -8.28 7.60 11.36
N GLY A 168 -8.05 8.14 10.16
CA GLY A 168 -6.97 7.74 9.27
C GLY A 168 -7.07 6.28 8.80
N ARG A 169 -8.27 5.68 8.89
CA ARG A 169 -8.53 4.31 8.44
C ARG A 169 -9.07 4.29 7.01
N LEU A 170 -8.90 3.17 6.32
CA LEU A 170 -9.58 2.95 5.05
C LEU A 170 -11.07 2.69 5.27
N ARG A 171 -11.89 3.12 4.30
CA ARG A 171 -13.28 2.66 4.15
C ARG A 171 -13.28 1.14 4.03
N SER A 172 -14.18 0.51 4.78
CA SER A 172 -14.57 -0.88 4.53
C SER A 172 -15.21 -1.02 3.15
N TYR A 173 -15.29 -2.25 2.65
CA TYR A 173 -15.96 -2.54 1.38
C TYR A 173 -17.39 -1.99 1.32
N ARG A 174 -18.17 -2.14 2.42
CA ARG A 174 -19.54 -1.61 2.50
C ARG A 174 -19.59 -0.09 2.36
N GLU A 175 -18.75 0.62 3.11
CA GLU A 175 -18.66 2.09 3.05
C GLU A 175 -18.18 2.60 1.69
N PHE A 176 -17.41 1.79 0.97
CA PHE A 176 -17.03 2.07 -0.42
C PHE A 176 -18.19 1.86 -1.38
N CYS A 177 -18.99 0.80 -1.22
CA CYS A 177 -20.22 0.61 -2.01
C CYS A 177 -21.19 1.78 -1.82
N ASP A 178 -21.34 2.28 -0.59
CA ASP A 178 -22.17 3.46 -0.30
C ASP A 178 -21.65 4.74 -0.97
N LEU A 179 -20.32 4.86 -1.15
CA LEU A 179 -19.71 5.95 -1.93
C LEU A 179 -20.04 5.82 -3.42
N LEU A 180 -19.98 4.61 -3.98
CA LEU A 180 -20.28 4.38 -5.39
C LEU A 180 -21.74 4.65 -5.76
N ARG A 181 -22.65 4.63 -4.78
CA ARG A 181 -24.07 4.95 -4.93
C ARG A 181 -24.37 6.45 -4.90
N GLN A 182 -23.36 7.29 -4.73
CA GLN A 182 -23.49 8.75 -4.76
C GLN A 182 -22.91 9.24 -6.09
N PRO A 183 -23.72 9.54 -7.13
CA PRO A 183 -23.22 9.85 -8.47
C PRO A 183 -22.15 10.95 -8.49
N ASP A 184 -22.38 12.02 -7.72
CA ASP A 184 -21.46 13.18 -7.61
C ASP A 184 -20.09 12.82 -7.02
N ARG A 185 -20.00 11.71 -6.27
CA ARG A 185 -18.75 11.19 -5.72
C ARG A 185 -18.18 10.06 -6.58
N ARG A 186 -19.02 9.17 -7.08
CA ARG A 186 -18.64 8.05 -7.95
C ARG A 186 -17.94 8.52 -9.20
N VAL A 187 -18.29 9.70 -9.75
CA VAL A 187 -17.66 10.28 -10.95
C VAL A 187 -16.12 10.31 -10.88
N TRP A 188 -15.55 10.47 -9.67
CA TRP A 188 -14.09 10.45 -9.47
C TRP A 188 -13.49 9.04 -9.56
N VAL A 189 -14.28 8.01 -9.26
CA VAL A 189 -13.94 6.59 -9.33
C VAL A 189 -14.26 5.98 -10.70
N ASP A 190 -15.14 6.60 -11.50
CA ASP A 190 -15.53 6.12 -12.83
C ASP A 190 -14.35 5.77 -13.75
N PRO A 191 -13.25 6.55 -13.84
CA PRO A 191 -12.08 6.16 -14.64
C PRO A 191 -11.46 4.83 -14.21
N LEU A 192 -11.44 4.56 -12.90
CA LEU A 192 -10.93 3.30 -12.36
C LEU A 192 -11.88 2.14 -12.65
N ILE A 193 -13.20 2.37 -12.61
CA ILE A 193 -14.20 1.36 -12.99
C ILE A 193 -14.06 1.03 -14.48
N TRP A 194 -13.94 2.05 -15.34
CA TRP A 194 -13.68 1.88 -16.76
C TRP A 194 -12.41 1.09 -17.03
N PHE A 195 -11.32 1.38 -16.31
CA PHE A 195 -10.09 0.60 -16.41
C PHE A 195 -10.35 -0.88 -16.12
N HIS A 196 -10.97 -1.22 -14.98
CA HIS A 196 -11.24 -2.60 -14.59
C HIS A 196 -12.18 -3.31 -15.57
N LEU A 197 -13.21 -2.64 -16.10
CA LEU A 197 -14.08 -3.19 -17.13
C LEU A 197 -13.30 -3.48 -18.42
N ALA A 198 -12.49 -2.53 -18.90
CA ALA A 198 -11.70 -2.70 -20.12
C ALA A 198 -10.74 -3.89 -20.01
N VAL A 199 -9.99 -4.00 -18.91
CA VAL A 199 -9.06 -5.11 -18.73
C VAL A 199 -9.76 -6.44 -18.50
N ALA A 200 -10.95 -6.44 -17.88
CA ALA A 200 -11.81 -7.63 -17.78
C ALA A 200 -12.35 -8.06 -19.15
N ASN A 201 -12.61 -7.12 -20.06
CA ASN A 201 -12.97 -7.39 -21.47
C ASN A 201 -11.78 -7.84 -22.33
N GLY A 202 -10.57 -7.95 -21.76
CA GLY A 202 -9.36 -8.31 -22.47
C GLY A 202 -8.74 -7.18 -23.29
N GLU A 203 -9.20 -5.95 -23.09
CA GLU A 203 -8.65 -4.74 -23.71
C GLU A 203 -7.42 -4.23 -22.95
N ARG A 204 -6.77 -3.19 -23.47
CA ARG A 204 -5.62 -2.49 -22.84
C ARG A 204 -4.47 -3.41 -22.39
N ARG A 205 -4.23 -4.52 -23.10
CA ARG A 205 -3.23 -5.54 -22.68
C ARG A 205 -1.81 -5.00 -22.47
N PRO A 206 -1.24 -4.18 -23.38
CA PRO A 206 0.09 -3.63 -23.15
C PRO A 206 0.15 -2.75 -21.90
N ASP A 207 -0.90 -1.98 -21.63
CA ASP A 207 -0.95 -1.07 -20.48
C ASP A 207 -1.22 -1.83 -19.18
N LEU A 208 -2.09 -2.85 -19.18
CA LEU A 208 -2.25 -3.78 -18.06
C LEU A 208 -0.93 -4.46 -17.70
N ARG A 209 -0.14 -4.87 -18.70
CA ARG A 209 1.17 -5.47 -18.46
C ARG A 209 2.12 -4.49 -17.78
N ARG A 210 2.15 -3.23 -18.22
CA ARG A 210 2.94 -2.16 -17.56
C ARG A 210 2.51 -1.96 -16.10
N VAL A 211 1.21 -2.00 -15.81
CA VAL A 211 0.69 -1.91 -14.43
C VAL A 211 1.17 -3.09 -13.60
N LEU A 212 1.01 -4.32 -14.11
CA LEU A 212 1.45 -5.53 -13.41
C LEU A 212 2.96 -5.50 -13.12
N ASP A 213 3.79 -5.15 -14.10
CA ASP A 213 5.23 -5.07 -13.92
C ASP A 213 5.62 -3.98 -12.89
N ALA A 214 4.99 -2.80 -12.94
CA ALA A 214 5.23 -1.73 -11.97
C ALA A 214 4.85 -2.11 -10.54
N VAL A 215 3.68 -2.74 -10.37
CA VAL A 215 3.19 -3.22 -9.08
C VAL A 215 4.07 -4.36 -8.55
N GLN A 216 4.51 -5.27 -9.43
CA GLN A 216 5.43 -6.34 -9.07
C GLN A 216 6.79 -5.81 -8.58
N GLU A 217 7.36 -4.82 -9.27
CA GLU A 217 8.63 -4.20 -8.85
C GLU A 217 8.52 -3.50 -7.49
N LEU A 218 7.42 -2.77 -7.25
CA LEU A 218 7.15 -2.17 -5.95
C LEU A 218 7.02 -3.26 -4.87
N SER A 219 6.31 -4.35 -5.15
CA SER A 219 6.13 -5.47 -4.21
C SER A 219 7.46 -6.11 -3.85
N GLY A 220 8.33 -6.36 -4.84
CA GLY A 220 9.65 -6.94 -4.62
C GLY A 220 10.54 -6.07 -3.75
N PHE A 221 10.53 -4.75 -3.99
CA PHE A 221 11.23 -3.80 -3.13
C PHE A 221 10.70 -3.80 -1.68
N LEU A 222 9.38 -3.89 -1.49
CA LEU A 222 8.78 -3.93 -0.15
C LEU A 222 9.08 -5.25 0.58
N ASP A 223 9.10 -6.38 -0.13
CA ASP A 223 9.50 -7.68 0.40
C ASP A 223 10.94 -7.66 0.92
N GLU A 224 11.86 -7.09 0.13
CA GLU A 224 13.27 -6.89 0.49
C GLU A 224 13.40 -5.96 1.70
N SER A 225 12.72 -4.82 1.68
CA SER A 225 12.82 -3.77 2.71
C SER A 225 12.30 -4.19 4.08
N LEU A 226 11.29 -5.08 4.09
CA LEU A 226 10.63 -5.56 5.30
C LEU A 226 11.12 -6.93 5.77
N ALA A 227 11.99 -7.60 5.01
CA ALA A 227 12.33 -9.02 5.20
C ALA A 227 11.08 -9.92 5.31
N GLY A 228 10.00 -9.55 4.61
CA GLY A 228 8.65 -10.13 4.79
C GLY A 228 8.38 -11.39 3.99
N GLY A 229 9.38 -11.91 3.26
CA GLY A 229 9.21 -13.00 2.29
C GLY A 229 8.45 -12.57 1.03
N ALA A 230 8.16 -13.51 0.12
CA ALA A 230 7.54 -13.22 -1.19
C ALA A 230 6.02 -12.99 -1.09
N SER A 231 5.59 -11.72 -0.95
CA SER A 231 4.18 -11.33 -0.75
C SER A 231 3.26 -11.79 -1.86
N LEU A 232 3.67 -11.58 -3.12
CA LEU A 232 2.87 -11.98 -4.29
C LEU A 232 2.61 -13.48 -4.29
N ARG A 233 3.66 -14.27 -3.99
CA ARG A 233 3.55 -15.74 -3.95
C ARG A 233 2.64 -16.19 -2.81
N ALA A 234 2.83 -15.66 -1.61
CA ALA A 234 1.99 -15.96 -0.46
C ALA A 234 0.51 -15.64 -0.74
N ARG A 235 0.24 -14.54 -1.45
CA ARG A 235 -1.12 -14.16 -1.84
C ARG A 235 -1.75 -15.18 -2.80
N TRP A 236 -0.98 -15.67 -3.78
CA TRP A 236 -1.42 -16.72 -4.70
C TRP A 236 -1.68 -18.06 -4.01
N ASP A 237 -0.81 -18.44 -3.08
CA ASP A 237 -0.93 -19.72 -2.37
C ASP A 237 -2.12 -19.73 -1.41
N ALA A 238 -2.58 -18.58 -0.93
CA ALA A 238 -3.76 -18.46 -0.06
C ALA A 238 -5.11 -18.74 -0.76
N GLU A 239 -5.17 -18.77 -2.09
CA GLU A 239 -6.38 -19.04 -2.89
C GLU A 239 -6.41 -20.46 -3.48
N ARG A 240 -5.40 -21.29 -3.15
CA ARG A 240 -5.31 -22.69 -3.57
C ARG A 240 -5.94 -23.60 -2.52
#